data_AF-A0A9D6ZXD2-F1
#
_entry.id   AF-A0A9D6ZXD2-F1
#
_cell.length_a   1.000
_cell.length_b   1.000
_cell.length_c   1.000
_cell.angle_alpha   90.00
_cell.angle_beta   90.00
_cell.angle_gamma   90.00
#
_symmetry.space_group_name_H-M   'P 1'
#
loop_
_entity.id
_entity.type
_entity.pdbx_description
1 polymer ?
#
loop_
_entity_poly.entity_id
_entity_poly.type
_entity_poly.pdbx_seq_one_letter_code
_entity_poly.pdbx_strand_id
1 'polypeptide(L)'
;MCSWVGQTLARDPNFVIGDGDPVERIAALLRENPALIILDNFESVLGQEPLMPVEELQVILDAVWSWVGATHASPLRSRVLITTRDTTFNDARFAPSAHCAHIELGGLAMSDALALAASVLNDWGIDRTRIRREELIELMELMGGHPLSLYLALPHLRGLTPRELIAQFETLLPGFVNGAGKQRNESLAVSLNFSLTRLGNSTRAALPALGVFQGGAMENMILAITEIDKEMW
;
A
#
# COMPACT_ATOMS: atom_id res chain seq x y z
N MET A 1 2.75 -18.73 -6.20
CA MET A 1 2.95 -18.01 -4.91
C MET A 1 3.42 -18.96 -3.81
N CYS A 2 2.77 -20.11 -3.63
CA CYS A 2 3.06 -20.99 -2.50
C CYS A 2 4.45 -21.67 -2.56
N SER A 3 5.05 -21.92 -3.74
CA SER A 3 6.35 -22.61 -3.82
C SER A 3 7.48 -21.79 -3.20
N TRP A 4 7.49 -20.47 -3.39
CA TRP A 4 8.51 -19.58 -2.87
C TRP A 4 8.43 -19.43 -1.34
N VAL A 5 7.22 -19.43 -0.79
CA VAL A 5 6.99 -19.46 0.67
C VAL A 5 7.56 -20.75 1.26
N GLY A 6 7.25 -21.89 0.64
CA GLY A 6 7.80 -23.19 1.06
C GLY A 6 9.32 -23.28 0.92
N GLN A 7 9.90 -22.77 -0.17
CA GLN A 7 11.35 -22.71 -0.38
C GLN A 7 12.04 -21.86 0.71
N THR A 8 11.44 -20.72 1.05
CA THR A 8 11.97 -19.80 2.07
C THR A 8 11.88 -20.39 3.47
N LEU A 9 10.74 -21.00 3.82
CA LEU A 9 10.51 -21.61 5.13
C LEU A 9 11.33 -22.89 5.33
N ALA A 10 11.44 -23.74 4.31
CA ALA A 10 12.21 -24.98 4.35
C ALA A 10 13.72 -24.75 4.15
N ARG A 11 14.13 -23.56 3.71
CA ARG A 11 15.47 -23.27 3.19
C ARG A 11 15.91 -24.27 2.11
N ASP A 12 14.95 -24.73 1.32
CA ASP A 12 15.15 -25.70 0.25
C ASP A 12 14.70 -25.09 -1.08
N PRO A 13 15.63 -24.73 -1.98
CA PRO A 13 15.28 -24.16 -3.28
C PRO A 13 14.51 -25.13 -4.18
N ASN A 14 14.53 -26.44 -3.89
CA ASN A 14 13.82 -27.47 -4.63
C ASN A 14 12.46 -27.81 -4.01
N PHE A 15 11.96 -27.03 -3.06
CA PHE A 15 10.63 -27.25 -2.51
C PHE A 15 9.57 -27.10 -3.62
N VAL A 16 8.95 -28.22 -4.01
CA VAL A 16 7.85 -28.27 -4.98
C VAL A 16 6.55 -28.59 -4.24
N ILE A 17 5.48 -27.90 -4.60
CA ILE A 17 4.13 -28.04 -4.02
C ILE A 17 3.33 -29.21 -4.60
N GLY A 18 3.87 -29.91 -5.58
CA GLY A 18 3.18 -30.98 -6.31
C GLY A 18 2.95 -32.27 -5.51
N ASP A 19 3.68 -32.50 -4.41
CA ASP A 19 3.52 -33.70 -3.57
C ASP A 19 2.79 -33.37 -2.26
N GLY A 20 1.60 -33.96 -2.07
CA GLY A 20 0.78 -33.85 -0.86
C GLY A 20 -0.04 -32.56 -0.73
N ASP A 21 -0.64 -32.32 0.44
CA ASP A 21 -1.38 -31.08 0.71
C ASP A 21 -0.40 -29.92 1.02
N PRO A 22 -0.35 -28.87 0.18
CA PRO A 22 0.52 -27.72 0.42
C PRO A 22 0.24 -26.98 1.72
N VAL A 23 -1.01 -26.94 2.17
CA VAL A 23 -1.42 -26.21 3.37
C VAL A 23 -0.82 -26.87 4.61
N GLU A 24 -0.96 -28.20 4.71
CA GLU A 24 -0.39 -28.98 5.81
C GLU A 24 1.14 -28.95 5.82
N ARG A 25 1.77 -28.96 4.64
CA ARG A 25 3.23 -28.86 4.53
C ARG A 25 3.75 -27.51 5.02
N ILE A 26 3.10 -26.42 4.63
CA ILE A 26 3.44 -25.07 5.14
C ILE A 26 3.19 -25.01 6.65
N ALA A 27 2.08 -25.57 7.14
CA ALA A 27 1.80 -25.64 8.58
C ALA A 27 2.86 -26.44 9.36
N ALA A 28 3.36 -27.54 8.80
CA ALA A 28 4.47 -28.31 9.39
C ALA A 28 5.76 -27.50 9.44
N LEU A 29 6.12 -26.83 8.34
CA LEU A 29 7.30 -25.97 8.29
C LEU A 29 7.22 -24.82 9.29
N LEU A 30 6.06 -24.20 9.47
CA LEU A 30 5.86 -23.11 10.42
C LEU A 30 5.87 -23.56 11.90
N ARG A 31 5.58 -24.84 12.17
CA ARG A 31 5.75 -25.42 13.52
C ARG A 31 7.21 -25.59 13.88
N GLU A 32 8.02 -26.03 12.92
CA GLU A 32 9.47 -26.21 13.09
C GLU A 32 10.24 -24.89 13.05
N ASN A 33 9.85 -24.01 12.12
CA ASN A 33 10.49 -22.73 11.81
C ASN A 33 9.47 -21.59 11.94
N PRO A 34 9.32 -21.03 13.15
CA PRO A 34 8.41 -19.92 13.38
C PRO A 34 8.72 -18.71 12.49
N ALA A 35 7.68 -18.15 11.86
CA ALA A 35 7.83 -17.02 10.96
C ALA A 35 6.69 -16.00 11.10
N LEU A 36 6.96 -14.78 10.63
CA LEU A 36 5.94 -13.78 10.36
C LEU A 36 5.55 -13.89 8.88
N ILE A 37 4.29 -14.17 8.62
CA ILE A 37 3.71 -14.18 7.27
C ILE A 37 3.05 -12.82 7.05
N ILE A 38 3.38 -12.15 5.95
CA ILE A 38 2.80 -10.87 5.59
C ILE A 38 1.92 -11.07 4.35
N LEU A 39 0.64 -10.74 4.49
CA LEU A 39 -0.33 -10.73 3.41
C LEU A 39 -0.63 -9.27 3.08
N ASP A 40 -0.02 -8.77 2.01
CA ASP A 40 -0.12 -7.37 1.60
C ASP A 40 -1.34 -7.13 0.70
N ASN A 41 -1.97 -5.95 0.81
CA ASN A 41 -3.18 -5.52 0.08
C ASN A 41 -4.25 -6.61 -0.10
N PHE A 42 -4.60 -7.29 0.99
CA PHE A 42 -5.42 -8.51 0.95
C PHE A 42 -6.93 -8.24 0.78
N GLU A 43 -7.35 -7.01 0.48
CA GLU A 43 -8.76 -6.63 0.27
C GLU A 43 -9.45 -7.36 -0.89
N SER A 44 -8.72 -7.78 -1.94
CA SER A 44 -9.29 -8.54 -3.06
C SER A 44 -9.65 -9.98 -2.68
N VAL A 45 -9.16 -10.44 -1.53
CA VAL A 45 -9.40 -11.76 -0.96
C VAL A 45 -10.37 -11.62 0.22
N LEU A 46 -10.13 -10.67 1.13
CA LEU A 46 -10.90 -10.51 2.38
C LEU A 46 -12.06 -9.50 2.35
N GLY A 47 -12.13 -8.60 1.35
CA GLY A 47 -13.11 -7.52 1.31
C GLY A 47 -14.52 -7.94 0.89
N GLN A 48 -15.44 -6.98 0.80
CA GLN A 48 -16.85 -7.26 0.47
C GLN A 48 -17.09 -7.83 -0.94
N GLU A 49 -16.21 -7.52 -1.90
CA GLU A 49 -16.28 -8.01 -3.27
C GLU A 49 -14.98 -8.78 -3.62
N PRO A 50 -14.83 -10.02 -3.14
CA PRO A 50 -13.66 -10.81 -3.45
C PRO A 50 -13.60 -11.10 -4.96
N LEU A 51 -12.39 -11.03 -5.55
CA LEU A 51 -12.17 -11.34 -6.96
C LEU A 51 -12.19 -12.86 -7.24
N MET A 52 -12.24 -13.67 -6.19
CA MET A 52 -12.18 -15.12 -6.20
C MET A 52 -13.52 -15.72 -5.76
N PRO A 53 -13.92 -16.91 -6.28
CA PRO A 53 -15.08 -17.62 -5.76
C PRO A 53 -15.01 -17.83 -4.24
N VAL A 54 -16.16 -17.77 -3.58
CA VAL A 54 -16.26 -17.83 -2.11
C VAL A 54 -15.66 -19.13 -1.55
N GLU A 55 -15.80 -20.24 -2.28
CA GLU A 55 -15.29 -21.54 -1.89
C GLU A 55 -13.76 -21.60 -1.89
N GLU A 56 -13.12 -21.05 -2.94
CA GLU A 56 -11.66 -20.97 -3.02
C GLU A 56 -11.10 -20.00 -1.98
N LEU A 57 -11.80 -18.89 -1.75
CA LEU A 57 -11.48 -17.95 -0.68
C LEU A 57 -11.48 -18.64 0.69
N GLN A 58 -12.52 -19.41 1.00
CA GLN A 58 -12.63 -20.10 2.28
C GLN A 58 -11.45 -21.05 2.52
N VAL A 59 -10.99 -21.76 1.48
CA VAL A 59 -9.80 -22.63 1.55
C VAL A 59 -8.54 -21.84 1.91
N ILE A 60 -8.35 -20.65 1.33
CA ILE A 60 -7.21 -19.78 1.65
C ILE A 60 -7.30 -19.29 3.10
N LEU A 61 -8.47 -18.87 3.56
CA LEU A 61 -8.67 -18.39 4.92
C LEU A 61 -8.45 -19.49 5.96
N ASP A 62 -8.92 -20.70 5.68
CA ASP A 62 -8.68 -21.88 6.52
C ASP A 62 -7.18 -22.21 6.57
N ALA A 63 -6.48 -22.12 5.45
CA ALA A 63 -5.04 -22.31 5.40
C ALA A 63 -4.30 -21.27 6.25
N VAL A 64 -4.59 -19.98 6.07
CA VAL A 64 -3.99 -18.89 6.85
C VAL A 64 -4.25 -19.06 8.35
N TRP A 65 -5.48 -19.45 8.72
CA TRP A 65 -5.82 -19.67 10.12
C TRP A 65 -5.10 -20.89 10.73
N SER A 66 -4.92 -21.96 9.94
CA SER A 66 -4.16 -23.14 10.35
C SER A 66 -2.70 -22.80 10.67
N TRP A 67 -2.11 -21.85 9.94
CA TRP A 67 -0.72 -21.40 10.08
C TRP A 67 -0.46 -20.55 11.32
N VAL A 68 -1.47 -19.83 11.80
CA VAL A 68 -1.39 -19.05 13.05
C VAL A 68 -1.41 -19.97 14.27
N GLY A 69 -1.88 -21.22 14.13
CA GLY A 69 -1.77 -22.22 15.18
C GLY A 69 -2.85 -22.13 16.25
N ALA A 70 -4.10 -21.90 15.87
CA ALA A 70 -5.26 -21.93 16.77
C ALA A 70 -5.62 -23.34 17.30
N THR A 71 -4.62 -24.15 17.69
CA THR A 71 -4.84 -25.40 18.42
C THR A 71 -4.24 -25.26 19.82
N HIS A 72 -5.08 -25.46 20.83
CA HIS A 72 -4.86 -25.13 22.25
C HIS A 72 -3.63 -25.76 22.95
N ALA A 73 -2.77 -26.49 22.24
CA ALA A 73 -1.74 -27.34 22.83
C ALA A 73 -0.30 -26.81 22.71
N SER A 74 -0.06 -25.66 22.09
CA SER A 74 1.30 -25.09 21.99
C SER A 74 1.30 -23.56 21.89
N PRO A 75 2.33 -22.87 22.40
CA PRO A 75 2.44 -21.42 22.27
C PRO A 75 2.50 -21.02 20.79
N LEU A 76 1.72 -20.00 20.42
CA LEU A 76 1.70 -19.41 19.06
C LEU A 76 3.10 -18.87 18.74
N ARG A 77 3.90 -19.61 17.95
CA ARG A 77 5.25 -19.15 17.55
C ARG A 77 5.23 -18.37 16.23
N SER A 78 4.29 -18.67 15.34
CA SER A 78 4.12 -17.98 14.05
C SER A 78 3.02 -16.93 14.13
N ARG A 79 3.13 -15.87 13.33
CA ARG A 79 2.14 -14.78 13.26
C ARG A 79 1.82 -14.44 11.82
N VAL A 80 0.62 -13.91 11.60
CA VAL A 80 0.20 -13.36 10.31
C VAL A 80 -0.07 -11.86 10.51
N LEU A 81 0.50 -11.04 9.62
CA LEU A 81 0.18 -9.63 9.46
C LEU A 81 -0.55 -9.46 8.14
N ILE A 82 -1.76 -8.91 8.20
CA ILE A 82 -2.56 -8.60 7.01
C ILE A 82 -2.67 -7.10 6.91
N THR A 83 -2.35 -6.55 5.74
CA THR A 83 -2.68 -5.16 5.41
C THR A 83 -3.85 -5.16 4.44
N THR A 84 -4.82 -4.30 4.69
CA THR A 84 -6.04 -4.23 3.88
C THR A 84 -6.62 -2.83 3.97
N ARG A 85 -7.34 -2.45 2.92
CA ARG A 85 -8.17 -1.24 2.88
C ARG A 85 -9.57 -1.44 3.46
N ASP A 86 -9.98 -2.67 3.67
CA ASP A 86 -11.31 -3.04 4.15
C ASP A 86 -11.18 -3.97 5.36
N THR A 87 -11.87 -3.64 6.44
CA THR A 87 -11.92 -4.43 7.68
C THR A 87 -13.27 -5.15 7.86
N THR A 88 -14.19 -4.99 6.90
CA THR A 88 -15.46 -5.72 6.86
C THR A 88 -15.25 -7.10 6.24
N PHE A 89 -14.78 -8.03 7.06
CA PHE A 89 -14.51 -9.39 6.63
C PHE A 89 -15.76 -10.27 6.75
N ASN A 90 -15.95 -11.15 5.78
CA ASN A 90 -17.01 -12.17 5.79
C ASN A 90 -16.69 -13.40 6.67
N ASP A 91 -15.64 -13.31 7.52
CA ASP A 91 -15.19 -14.39 8.40
C ASP A 91 -14.92 -13.86 9.83
N ALA A 92 -15.68 -14.37 10.80
CA ALA A 92 -15.64 -13.95 12.19
C ALA A 92 -14.30 -14.22 12.90
N ARG A 93 -13.45 -15.12 12.38
CA ARG A 93 -12.12 -15.40 12.95
C ARG A 93 -11.18 -14.20 12.85
N PHE A 94 -11.39 -13.35 11.85
CA PHE A 94 -10.63 -12.12 11.64
C PHE A 94 -11.25 -10.91 12.34
N ALA A 95 -12.32 -11.07 13.11
CA ALA A 95 -12.83 -9.99 13.95
C ALA A 95 -11.90 -9.74 15.16
N PRO A 96 -11.87 -8.51 15.72
CA PRO A 96 -11.09 -8.22 16.92
C PRO A 96 -11.38 -9.20 18.06
N SER A 97 -10.32 -9.86 18.56
CA SER A 97 -10.39 -10.91 19.56
C SER A 97 -9.06 -11.05 20.32
N ALA A 98 -8.96 -12.03 21.23
CA ALA A 98 -7.68 -12.35 21.89
C ALA A 98 -6.59 -12.82 20.91
N HIS A 99 -6.97 -13.22 19.69
CA HIS A 99 -6.07 -13.79 18.67
C HIS A 99 -5.95 -12.91 17.42
N CYS A 100 -6.75 -11.85 17.29
CA CYS A 100 -6.73 -10.93 16.16
C CYS A 100 -6.86 -9.49 16.66
N ALA A 101 -5.89 -8.64 16.31
CA ALA A 101 -5.92 -7.21 16.60
C ALA A 101 -6.03 -6.44 15.28
N HIS A 102 -6.93 -5.46 15.23
CA HIS A 102 -7.02 -4.50 14.14
C HIS A 102 -6.28 -3.23 14.54
N ILE A 103 -5.34 -2.79 13.72
CA ILE A 103 -4.58 -1.57 13.93
C ILE A 103 -4.87 -0.65 12.76
N GLU A 104 -5.67 0.39 13.00
CA GLU A 104 -5.94 1.41 12.01
C GLU A 104 -4.72 2.31 11.83
N LEU A 105 -4.30 2.50 10.58
CA LEU A 105 -3.22 3.42 10.23
C LEU A 105 -3.84 4.72 9.71
N GLY A 106 -3.70 5.78 10.51
CA GLY A 106 -4.03 7.14 10.10
C GLY A 106 -2.91 7.80 9.32
N GLY A 107 -3.09 9.08 9.00
CA GLY A 107 -2.02 9.92 8.49
C GLY A 107 -0.89 10.13 9.51
N LEU A 108 0.26 10.58 9.02
CA LEU A 108 1.42 10.87 9.84
C LEU A 108 1.09 11.94 10.90
N ALA A 109 1.64 11.77 12.09
CA ALA A 109 1.70 12.85 13.05
C ALA A 109 2.49 14.03 12.46
N MET A 110 2.16 15.25 12.87
CA MET A 110 2.77 16.46 12.28
C MET A 110 4.30 16.47 12.37
N SER A 111 4.89 15.95 13.45
CA SER A 111 6.34 15.80 13.59
C SER A 111 6.95 14.92 12.51
N ASP A 112 6.29 13.80 12.21
CA ASP A 112 6.75 12.80 11.24
C ASP A 112 6.50 13.29 9.81
N ALA A 113 5.39 13.99 9.57
CA ALA A 113 5.11 14.66 8.30
C ALA A 113 6.16 15.72 7.97
N LEU A 114 6.60 16.50 8.96
CA LEU A 114 7.69 17.48 8.80
C LEU A 114 9.05 16.82 8.58
N ALA A 115 9.32 15.69 9.25
CA ALA A 115 10.54 14.90 9.03
C ALA A 115 10.56 14.30 7.62
N LEU A 116 9.44 13.74 7.18
CA LEU A 116 9.27 13.24 5.82
C LEU A 116 9.46 14.37 4.80
N ALA A 117 8.82 15.52 4.98
CA ALA A 117 8.96 16.63 4.06
C ALA A 117 10.38 17.17 3.99
N ALA A 118 11.11 17.18 5.12
CA ALA A 118 12.53 17.52 5.10
C ALA A 118 13.32 16.56 4.20
N SER A 119 13.06 15.25 4.28
CA SER A 119 13.69 14.24 3.42
C SER A 119 13.34 14.48 1.95
N VAL A 120 12.05 14.59 1.63
CA VAL A 120 11.58 14.81 0.26
C VAL A 120 12.19 16.07 -0.35
N LEU A 121 12.15 17.19 0.36
CA LEU A 121 12.70 18.44 -0.15
C LEU A 121 14.22 18.34 -0.37
N ASN A 122 14.95 17.64 0.50
CA ASN A 122 16.37 17.40 0.33
C ASN A 122 16.67 16.52 -0.89
N ASP A 123 15.93 15.42 -1.09
CA ASP A 123 16.10 14.50 -2.22
C ASP A 123 15.87 15.21 -3.57
N TRP A 124 14.97 16.19 -3.57
CA TRP A 124 14.68 17.03 -4.74
C TRP A 124 15.56 18.29 -4.84
N GLY A 125 16.51 18.49 -3.90
CA GLY A 125 17.41 19.65 -3.88
C GLY A 125 16.69 21.00 -3.71
N ILE A 126 15.53 21.01 -3.06
CA ILE A 126 14.71 22.21 -2.84
C ILE A 126 15.18 22.91 -1.56
N ASP A 127 15.56 24.18 -1.68
CA ASP A 127 16.00 24.99 -0.55
C ASP A 127 14.84 25.29 0.41
N ARG A 128 14.89 24.63 1.58
CA ARG A 128 13.89 24.72 2.64
C ARG A 128 13.82 26.10 3.29
N THR A 129 14.88 26.92 3.20
CA THR A 129 14.89 28.27 3.79
C THR A 129 13.94 29.23 3.08
N ARG A 130 13.55 28.89 1.85
CA ARG A 130 12.60 29.65 1.02
C ARG A 130 11.14 29.29 1.28
N ILE A 131 10.88 28.25 2.07
CA ILE A 131 9.55 27.73 2.34
C ILE A 131 9.12 28.19 3.73
N ARG A 132 8.00 28.91 3.81
CA ARG A 132 7.44 29.32 5.10
C ARG A 132 6.91 28.11 5.85
N ARG A 133 7.38 27.93 7.08
CA ARG A 133 7.07 26.74 7.90
C ARG A 133 5.57 26.66 8.21
N GLU A 134 4.94 27.80 8.48
CA GLU A 134 3.53 27.90 8.83
C GLU A 134 2.64 27.42 7.68
N GLU A 135 2.96 27.84 6.44
CA GLU A 135 2.20 27.45 5.25
C GLU A 135 2.46 25.99 4.86
N LEU A 136 3.66 25.48 5.14
CA LEU A 136 3.97 24.07 4.95
C LEU A 136 3.16 23.20 5.92
N ILE A 137 3.05 23.61 7.19
CA ILE A 137 2.22 22.94 8.19
C ILE A 137 0.75 22.97 7.76
N GLU A 138 0.23 24.13 7.34
CA GLU A 138 -1.13 24.26 6.84
C GLU A 138 -1.42 23.28 5.68
N LEU A 139 -0.53 23.23 4.68
CA LEU A 139 -0.63 22.30 3.56
C LEU A 139 -0.66 20.84 4.04
N MET A 140 0.22 20.46 4.98
CA MET A 140 0.27 19.11 5.56
C MET A 140 -1.01 18.74 6.30
N GLU A 141 -1.55 19.68 7.08
CA GLU A 141 -2.82 19.49 7.79
C GLU A 141 -3.96 19.28 6.81
N LEU A 142 -4.08 20.10 5.77
CA LEU A 142 -5.13 19.97 4.76
C LEU A 142 -5.05 18.64 4.00
N MET A 143 -3.86 18.08 3.83
CA MET A 143 -3.67 16.74 3.24
C MET A 143 -3.87 15.57 4.21
N GLY A 144 -4.16 15.85 5.49
CA GLY A 144 -4.38 14.84 6.52
C GLY A 144 -3.15 14.01 6.86
N GLY A 145 -1.93 14.52 6.61
CA GLY A 145 -0.68 13.80 6.90
C GLY A 145 -0.43 12.57 6.02
N HIS A 146 -1.10 12.44 4.87
CA HIS A 146 -0.94 11.28 3.98
C HIS A 146 0.47 11.23 3.35
N PRO A 147 1.30 10.20 3.61
CA PRO A 147 2.70 10.16 3.18
C PRO A 147 2.89 10.31 1.67
N LEU A 148 2.10 9.57 0.87
CA LEU A 148 2.23 9.59 -0.59
C LEU A 148 1.79 10.94 -1.19
N SER A 149 0.74 11.57 -0.66
CA SER A 149 0.32 12.92 -1.05
C SER A 149 1.44 13.93 -0.81
N LEU A 150 2.14 13.84 0.32
CA LEU A 150 3.32 14.68 0.58
C LEU A 150 4.42 14.44 -0.45
N TYR A 151 4.74 13.18 -0.76
CA TYR A 151 5.73 12.85 -1.80
C TYR A 151 5.38 13.41 -3.18
N LEU A 152 4.09 13.43 -3.54
CA LEU A 152 3.62 13.95 -4.83
C LEU A 152 3.53 15.48 -4.85
N ALA A 153 3.14 16.11 -3.74
CA ALA A 153 2.86 17.53 -3.65
C ALA A 153 4.14 18.37 -3.46
N LEU A 154 5.05 17.95 -2.58
CA LEU A 154 6.21 18.75 -2.17
C LEU A 154 7.23 19.05 -3.28
N PRO A 155 7.48 18.18 -4.28
CA PRO A 155 8.38 18.51 -5.38
C PRO A 155 7.98 19.77 -6.16
N HIS A 156 6.68 20.11 -6.18
CA HIS A 156 6.18 21.30 -6.85
C HIS A 156 6.56 22.60 -6.12
N LEU A 157 7.04 22.53 -4.88
CA LEU A 157 7.55 23.69 -4.12
C LEU A 157 8.86 24.24 -4.68
N ARG A 158 9.44 23.59 -5.71
CA ARG A 158 10.52 24.16 -6.51
C ARG A 158 10.10 25.44 -7.24
N GLY A 159 8.85 25.50 -7.69
CA GLY A 159 8.31 26.62 -8.47
C GLY A 159 7.09 27.30 -7.85
N LEU A 160 6.51 26.73 -6.79
CA LEU A 160 5.31 27.23 -6.12
C LEU A 160 5.59 27.43 -4.63
N THR A 161 4.87 28.37 -4.03
CA THR A 161 4.72 28.46 -2.57
C THR A 161 3.67 27.46 -2.07
N PRO A 162 3.70 27.05 -0.79
CA PRO A 162 2.66 26.18 -0.25
C PRO A 162 1.26 26.78 -0.41
N ARG A 163 1.10 28.11 -0.29
CA ARG A 163 -0.18 28.80 -0.47
C ARG A 163 -0.70 28.71 -1.92
N GLU A 164 0.17 28.86 -2.91
CA GLU A 164 -0.21 28.68 -4.32
C GLU A 164 -0.59 27.23 -4.62
N LEU A 165 0.05 26.27 -3.96
CA LEU A 165 -0.28 24.86 -4.09
C LEU A 165 -1.65 24.55 -3.47
N ILE A 166 -1.93 25.07 -2.26
CA ILE A 166 -3.25 24.97 -1.60
C ILE A 166 -4.34 25.54 -2.50
N ALA A 167 -4.14 26.74 -3.08
CA ALA A 167 -5.13 27.37 -3.96
C ALA A 167 -5.41 26.54 -5.22
N GLN A 168 -4.40 25.87 -5.78
CA GLN A 168 -4.59 24.97 -6.91
C GLN A 168 -5.30 23.68 -6.51
N PHE A 169 -5.02 23.15 -5.32
CA PHE A 169 -5.74 21.98 -4.79
C PHE A 169 -7.21 22.30 -4.53
N GLU A 170 -7.54 23.50 -4.04
CA GLU A 170 -8.93 23.96 -3.92
C GLU A 170 -9.66 24.04 -5.26
N THR A 171 -8.95 24.39 -6.33
CA THR A 171 -9.53 24.42 -7.68
C THR A 171 -9.82 23.00 -8.20
N LEU A 172 -8.95 22.04 -7.88
CA LEU A 172 -9.10 20.64 -8.31
C LEU A 172 -10.07 19.85 -7.43
N LEU A 173 -10.14 20.20 -6.14
CA LEU A 173 -11.02 19.60 -5.14
C LEU A 173 -11.69 20.73 -4.34
N PRO A 174 -12.84 21.25 -4.80
CA PRO A 174 -13.60 22.26 -4.07
C PRO A 174 -13.91 21.79 -2.64
N GLY A 175 -13.59 22.63 -1.64
CA GLY A 175 -13.68 22.29 -0.23
C GLY A 175 -12.40 21.70 0.38
N PHE A 176 -11.29 21.64 -0.37
CA PHE A 176 -9.98 21.23 0.14
C PHE A 176 -9.59 22.03 1.39
N VAL A 177 -9.71 23.37 1.36
CA VAL A 177 -9.42 24.26 2.49
C VAL A 177 -10.39 24.07 3.68
N ASN A 178 -11.55 23.48 3.43
CA ASN A 178 -12.56 23.15 4.44
C ASN A 178 -12.40 21.71 4.97
N GLY A 179 -11.31 21.03 4.64
CA GLY A 179 -10.98 19.69 5.14
C GLY A 179 -11.39 18.53 4.22
N ALA A 180 -11.85 18.79 2.99
CA ALA A 180 -12.14 17.70 2.04
C ALA A 180 -10.91 16.83 1.77
N GLY A 181 -9.71 17.43 1.74
CA GLY A 181 -8.45 16.69 1.55
C GLY A 181 -8.12 15.71 2.68
N LYS A 182 -8.69 15.87 3.88
CA LYS A 182 -8.52 14.95 5.01
C LYS A 182 -9.40 13.71 4.88
N GLN A 183 -10.38 13.72 3.99
CA GLN A 183 -11.21 12.54 3.72
C GLN A 183 -10.38 11.47 3.02
N ARG A 184 -10.82 10.22 3.18
CA ARG A 184 -10.04 9.05 2.75
C ARG A 184 -9.68 9.15 1.27
N ASN A 185 -8.39 9.06 0.97
CA ASN A 185 -7.80 9.12 -0.37
C ASN A 185 -7.99 10.44 -1.14
N GLU A 186 -8.67 11.46 -0.60
CA GLU A 186 -8.92 12.72 -1.32
C GLU A 186 -7.65 13.53 -1.52
N SER A 187 -6.80 13.66 -0.48
CA SER A 187 -5.49 14.31 -0.62
C SER A 187 -4.60 13.59 -1.63
N LEU A 188 -4.70 12.27 -1.72
CA LEU A 188 -3.95 11.47 -2.69
C LEU A 188 -4.49 11.70 -4.09
N ALA A 189 -5.81 11.64 -4.27
CA ALA A 189 -6.47 11.86 -5.56
C ALA A 189 -6.15 13.25 -6.11
N VAL A 190 -6.24 14.30 -5.29
CA VAL A 190 -5.91 15.67 -5.74
C VAL A 190 -4.43 15.83 -6.05
N SER A 191 -3.53 15.27 -5.23
CA SER A 191 -2.08 15.35 -5.46
C SER A 191 -1.64 14.57 -6.71
N LEU A 192 -2.28 13.42 -6.95
CA LEU A 192 -2.06 12.61 -8.14
C LEU A 192 -2.58 13.33 -9.37
N ASN A 193 -3.83 13.81 -9.35
CA ASN A 193 -4.40 14.59 -10.46
C ASN A 193 -3.55 15.83 -10.79
N PHE A 194 -3.09 16.55 -9.76
CA PHE A 194 -2.18 17.67 -9.92
C PHE A 194 -0.87 17.28 -10.61
N SER A 195 -0.28 16.15 -10.24
CA SER A 195 0.95 15.66 -10.87
C SER A 195 0.70 15.18 -12.30
N LEU A 196 -0.41 14.46 -12.52
CA LEU A 196 -0.82 13.96 -13.83
C LEU A 196 -1.10 15.10 -14.82
N THR A 197 -1.74 16.21 -14.40
CA THR A 197 -1.99 17.38 -15.26
C THR A 197 -0.69 18.07 -15.71
N ARG A 198 0.45 17.82 -15.06
CA ARG A 198 1.74 18.42 -15.39
C ARG A 198 2.69 17.51 -16.16
N LEU A 199 2.26 16.28 -16.47
CA LEU A 199 3.02 15.40 -17.36
C LEU A 199 3.09 15.95 -18.79
N GLY A 200 4.25 15.76 -19.42
CA GLY A 200 4.43 16.01 -20.85
C GLY A 200 3.52 15.13 -21.71
N ASN A 201 3.27 15.57 -22.94
CA ASN A 201 2.30 14.91 -23.84
C ASN A 201 2.63 13.43 -24.10
N SER A 202 3.91 13.09 -24.29
CA SER A 202 4.35 11.71 -24.52
C SER A 202 4.08 10.81 -23.30
N THR A 203 4.51 11.24 -22.11
CA THR A 203 4.29 10.49 -20.87
C THR A 203 2.80 10.32 -20.57
N ARG A 204 2.00 11.37 -20.77
CA ARG A 204 0.54 11.29 -20.60
C ARG A 204 -0.09 10.30 -21.56
N ALA A 205 0.36 10.26 -22.82
CA ALA A 205 -0.16 9.34 -23.83
C ALA A 205 0.19 7.88 -23.53
N ALA A 206 1.28 7.61 -22.80
CA ALA A 206 1.69 6.27 -22.39
C ALA A 206 0.90 5.73 -21.19
N LEU A 207 0.41 6.59 -20.29
CA LEU A 207 -0.28 6.18 -19.06
C LEU A 207 -1.45 5.18 -19.25
N PRO A 208 -2.35 5.34 -20.24
CA PRO A 208 -3.45 4.38 -20.43
C PRO A 208 -2.97 2.95 -20.67
N ALA A 209 -1.79 2.76 -21.28
CA ALA A 209 -1.22 1.43 -21.51
C ALA A 209 -0.90 0.70 -20.19
N LEU A 210 -0.63 1.44 -19.11
CA LEU A 210 -0.40 0.87 -17.78
C LEU A 210 -1.70 0.39 -17.11
N GLY A 211 -2.87 0.83 -17.60
CA GLY A 211 -4.17 0.50 -17.03
C GLY A 211 -4.54 -0.99 -17.12
N VAL A 212 -3.87 -1.76 -17.99
CA VAL A 212 -4.11 -3.20 -18.15
C VAL A 212 -3.53 -4.03 -16.99
N PHE A 213 -2.62 -3.48 -16.19
CA PHE A 213 -1.95 -4.18 -15.08
C PHE A 213 -2.68 -3.95 -13.76
N GLN A 214 -3.80 -4.63 -13.58
CA GLN A 214 -4.52 -4.60 -12.31
C GLN A 214 -3.68 -5.28 -11.21
N GLY A 215 -3.43 -4.56 -10.11
CA GLY A 215 -2.64 -5.09 -8.98
C GLY A 215 -1.13 -5.00 -9.14
N GLY A 216 -0.65 -4.35 -10.20
CA GLY A 216 0.77 -4.15 -10.48
C GLY A 216 1.36 -5.23 -11.40
N ALA A 217 2.61 -5.01 -11.81
CA ALA A 217 3.36 -5.93 -12.67
C ALA A 217 4.87 -5.73 -12.45
N MET A 218 5.66 -6.73 -12.84
CA MET A 218 7.11 -6.59 -12.88
C MET A 218 7.51 -5.68 -14.04
N GLU A 219 8.48 -4.80 -13.81
CA GLU A 219 8.93 -3.79 -14.79
C GLU A 219 9.24 -4.38 -16.18
N ASN A 220 9.95 -5.51 -16.23
CA ASN A 220 10.27 -6.19 -17.48
C ASN A 220 9.03 -6.64 -18.26
N MET A 221 7.95 -7.02 -17.54
CA MET A 221 6.67 -7.41 -18.16
C MET A 221 5.90 -6.18 -18.64
N ILE A 222 5.95 -5.07 -17.89
CA ILE A 222 5.34 -3.79 -18.29
C ILE A 222 5.95 -3.34 -19.61
N LEU A 223 7.28 -3.24 -19.69
CA LEU A 223 7.99 -2.81 -20.90
C LEU A 223 7.72 -3.74 -22.09
N ALA A 224 7.72 -5.06 -21.87
CA ALA A 224 7.48 -6.04 -22.94
C ALA A 224 6.06 -5.97 -23.52
N ILE A 225 5.05 -5.68 -22.70
CA ILE A 225 3.63 -5.68 -23.12
C ILE A 225 3.21 -4.31 -23.66
N THR A 226 3.69 -3.23 -23.04
CA THR A 226 3.29 -1.86 -23.43
C THR A 226 4.15 -1.30 -24.56
N GLU A 227 5.32 -1.89 -24.79
CA GLU A 227 6.34 -1.38 -25.72
C GLU A 227 6.72 0.09 -25.45
N ILE A 228 6.53 0.56 -24.21
CA ILE A 228 7.03 1.87 -23.77
C ILE A 228 8.54 1.85 -23.85
N ASP A 229 9.10 2.87 -24.50
CA ASP A 229 10.54 3.01 -24.63
C ASP A 229 11.21 3.13 -23.25
N LYS A 230 12.33 2.42 -23.06
CA LYS A 230 13.01 2.36 -21.76
C LYS A 230 13.60 3.69 -21.31
N GLU A 231 13.91 4.59 -22.24
CA GLU A 231 14.41 5.93 -21.94
C GLU A 231 13.26 6.87 -21.56
N MET A 232 12.02 6.53 -21.95
CA MET A 232 10.79 7.20 -21.53
C MET A 232 10.29 6.72 -20.15
N TRP A 233 10.53 5.46 -19.80
CA TRP A 233 10.14 4.82 -18.54
C TRP A 233 10.99 5.27 -17.34
#